data_AF-A0A812PBP6-F1
#
_entry.id   AF-A0A812PBP6-F1
#
_cell.length_a   1.000
_cell.length_b   1.000
_cell.length_c   1.000
_cell.angle_alpha   90.00
_cell.angle_beta   90.00
_cell.angle_gamma   90.00
#
_symmetry.space_group_name_H-M   'P 1'
#
loop_
_entity.id
_entity.type
_entity.pdbx_description
1 polymer ?
#
loop_
_entity_poly.entity_id
_entity_poly.type
_entity_poly.pdbx_seq_one_letter_code
_entity_poly.pdbx_strand_id
1 'polypeptide(L)'
;MTTKAGEQNQSEKSEAKALAKQWMEQEGMKERGAAGRIILAGNHLTRADLSVNWEIVAKAIKVYGSRPSVFVLEDAVAEFFAGTRPLGKPVPSNFAKNQGWRIRNLITMFVRIAKLPHRPTEEGIRRIYEAVDIPIPEGRSSSSLPDVSDVEDGAECEAGCKVFAGILIEMILGLMPSYDQGLEEGEEEQATEDACEEATMLN
;
A
#
# COMPACT_ATOMS: atom_id res chain seq x y z
N MET A 1 35.09 -16.65 9.98
CA MET A 1 34.70 -15.43 9.24
C MET A 1 33.18 -15.40 9.12
N THR A 2 32.47 -15.02 10.18
CA THR A 2 31.02 -15.22 10.30
C THR A 2 30.42 -14.15 11.23
N THR A 3 30.23 -12.91 10.75
CA THR A 3 29.53 -11.88 11.56
C THR A 3 28.74 -10.81 10.79
N LYS A 4 28.76 -10.73 9.45
CA LYS A 4 28.09 -9.61 8.74
C LYS A 4 26.56 -9.70 8.57
N ALA A 5 25.96 -10.88 8.75
CA ALA A 5 24.52 -11.05 8.51
C ALA A 5 23.62 -10.49 9.63
N GLY A 6 24.13 -10.33 10.86
CA GLY A 6 23.33 -9.88 12.00
C GLY A 6 23.07 -8.37 12.06
N GLU A 7 24.00 -7.56 11.53
CA GLU A 7 23.93 -6.10 11.62
C GLU A 7 22.90 -5.50 10.64
N GLN A 8 22.74 -6.11 9.45
CA GLN A 8 21.77 -5.64 8.44
C GLN A 8 20.32 -5.77 8.94
N ASN A 9 19.99 -6.89 9.61
CA ASN A 9 18.63 -7.13 10.12
C ASN A 9 18.20 -6.16 11.22
N GLN A 10 19.13 -5.64 12.02
CA GLN A 10 18.78 -4.66 13.06
C GLN A 10 18.48 -3.27 12.48
N SER A 11 19.22 -2.85 11.45
CA SER A 11 18.99 -1.58 10.77
C SER A 11 17.61 -1.54 10.10
N GLU A 12 17.28 -2.58 9.32
CA GLU A 12 16.01 -2.66 8.60
C GLU A 12 14.80 -2.65 9.55
N LYS A 13 14.89 -3.39 10.66
CA LYS A 13 13.83 -3.39 11.68
C LYS A 13 13.65 -2.02 12.35
N SER A 14 14.75 -1.27 12.52
CA SER A 14 14.69 0.09 13.07
C SER A 14 13.99 1.08 12.12
N GLU A 15 14.23 0.93 10.81
CA GLU A 15 13.60 1.74 9.76
C GLU A 15 12.11 1.42 9.64
N ALA A 16 11.74 0.14 9.70
CA ALA A 16 10.34 -0.31 9.67
C ALA A 16 9.52 0.32 10.81
N LYS A 17 10.08 0.31 12.02
CA LYS A 17 9.46 0.94 13.19
C LYS A 17 9.35 2.45 13.05
N ALA A 18 10.37 3.10 12.49
CA ALA A 18 10.36 4.54 12.26
C ALA A 18 9.27 4.93 11.22
N LEU A 19 9.16 4.17 10.13
CA LEU A 19 8.13 4.39 9.11
C LEU A 19 6.73 4.16 9.66
N ALA A 20 6.52 3.07 10.40
CA ALA A 20 5.25 2.78 11.08
C ALA A 20 4.82 3.93 11.99
N LYS A 21 5.76 4.50 12.76
CA LYS A 21 5.51 5.67 13.60
C LYS A 21 5.07 6.88 12.79
N GLN A 22 5.75 7.17 11.68
CA GLN A 22 5.37 8.28 10.80
C GLN A 22 3.96 8.09 10.21
N TRP A 23 3.54 6.86 9.89
CA TRP A 23 2.18 6.59 9.44
C TRP A 23 1.15 6.81 10.56
N MET A 24 1.46 6.39 11.79
CA MET A 24 0.58 6.61 12.95
C MET A 24 0.41 8.07 13.34
N GLU A 25 1.34 8.94 12.97
CA GLU A 25 1.26 10.39 13.21
C GLU A 25 0.30 11.11 12.23
N GLN A 26 -0.17 10.44 11.18
CA GLN A 26 -1.15 11.01 10.26
C GLN A 26 -2.57 11.00 10.84
N GLU A 27 -3.33 12.04 10.51
CA GLU A 27 -4.72 12.18 10.94
C GLU A 27 -5.58 11.02 10.42
N GLY A 28 -6.36 10.39 11.31
CA GLY A 28 -7.24 9.28 10.98
C GLY A 28 -6.57 7.92 10.76
N MET A 29 -5.23 7.83 10.78
CA MET A 29 -4.53 6.58 10.48
C MET A 29 -4.58 5.56 11.62
N LYS A 30 -4.62 6.01 12.87
CA LYS A 30 -4.73 5.08 14.02
C LYS A 30 -6.08 4.39 14.03
N GLU A 31 -7.15 5.13 13.76
CA GLU A 31 -8.52 4.63 13.68
C GLU A 31 -8.65 3.61 12.53
N ARG A 32 -8.04 3.91 11.38
CA ARG A 32 -7.96 2.98 10.24
C ARG A 32 -7.18 1.72 10.57
N GLY A 33 -6.01 1.87 11.20
CA GLY A 33 -5.19 0.76 11.65
C GLY A 33 -5.92 -0.13 12.65
N ALA A 34 -6.64 0.46 13.60
CA ALA A 34 -7.52 -0.24 14.53
C ALA A 34 -8.64 -1.01 13.83
N ALA A 35 -9.20 -0.44 12.75
CA ALA A 35 -10.17 -1.09 11.87
C ALA A 35 -9.56 -2.13 10.91
N GLY A 36 -8.23 -2.35 10.97
CA GLY A 36 -7.54 -3.32 10.13
C GLY A 36 -7.32 -2.85 8.70
N ARG A 37 -7.12 -1.54 8.47
CA ARG A 37 -6.88 -0.96 7.14
C ARG A 37 -5.72 0.04 7.18
N ILE A 38 -4.81 -0.05 6.21
CA ILE A 38 -3.71 0.91 6.02
C ILE A 38 -3.83 1.58 4.64
N ILE A 39 -3.82 0.78 3.58
CA ILE A 39 -4.14 1.22 2.22
C ILE A 39 -5.60 0.91 1.95
N LEU A 40 -6.31 1.91 1.44
CA LEU A 40 -7.64 1.71 0.91
C LEU A 40 -7.54 1.29 -0.55
N ALA A 41 -8.18 0.17 -0.87
CA ALA A 41 -8.35 -0.36 -2.21
C ALA A 41 -9.77 -0.91 -2.32
N GLY A 42 -10.37 -0.82 -3.50
CA GLY A 42 -11.73 -1.31 -3.77
C GLY A 42 -12.58 -0.32 -4.56
N ASN A 43 -13.82 -0.70 -4.82
CA ASN A 43 -14.74 0.01 -5.72
C ASN A 43 -15.26 1.35 -5.16
N HIS A 44 -15.03 1.63 -3.87
CA HIS A 44 -15.54 2.82 -3.18
C HIS A 44 -14.41 3.62 -2.53
N LEU A 45 -13.41 3.98 -3.34
CA LEU A 45 -12.35 4.89 -2.95
C LEU A 45 -12.86 6.34 -2.97
N THR A 46 -12.84 7.01 -1.82
CA THR A 46 -13.14 8.46 -1.78
C THR A 46 -11.88 9.27 -2.07
N ARG A 47 -12.05 10.56 -2.40
CA ARG A 47 -10.90 11.45 -2.62
C ARG A 47 -10.02 11.62 -1.37
N ALA A 48 -10.63 11.62 -0.18
CA ALA A 48 -9.92 11.67 1.09
C ALA A 48 -9.05 10.42 1.31
N ASP A 49 -9.52 9.27 0.82
CA ASP A 49 -8.77 8.01 0.90
C ASP A 49 -7.54 8.03 0.01
N LEU A 50 -7.66 8.61 -1.18
CA LEU A 50 -6.53 8.81 -2.08
C LEU A 50 -5.47 9.70 -1.46
N SER A 51 -5.84 10.81 -0.81
CA SER A 51 -4.86 11.67 -0.14
C SER A 51 -4.06 10.93 0.93
N VAL A 52 -4.70 10.08 1.73
CA VAL A 52 -4.01 9.27 2.74
C VAL A 52 -3.07 8.25 2.08
N ASN A 53 -3.53 7.56 1.03
CA ASN A 53 -2.70 6.62 0.29
C ASN A 53 -1.43 7.30 -0.28
N TRP A 54 -1.55 8.52 -0.81
CA TRP A 54 -0.40 9.28 -1.32
C TRP A 54 0.64 9.58 -0.25
N GLU A 55 0.20 9.98 0.93
CA GLU A 55 1.09 10.28 2.06
C GLU A 55 1.80 9.02 2.59
N ILE A 56 1.12 7.86 2.60
CA ILE A 56 1.73 6.57 2.96
C ILE A 56 2.83 6.21 1.96
N VAL A 57 2.55 6.33 0.67
CA VAL A 57 3.48 6.05 -0.44
C VAL A 57 4.68 7.00 -0.39
N ALA A 58 4.45 8.30 -0.21
CA ALA A 58 5.51 9.31 -0.12
C ALA A 58 6.52 8.97 0.99
N LYS A 59 6.03 8.66 2.20
CA LYS A 59 6.87 8.28 3.33
C LYS A 59 7.64 6.98 3.08
N ALA A 60 6.99 5.99 2.47
CA ALA A 60 7.66 4.74 2.11
C ALA A 60 8.79 4.95 1.10
N ILE A 61 8.58 5.79 0.08
CA ILE A 61 9.62 6.14 -0.90
C ILE A 61 10.75 6.93 -0.25
N LYS A 62 10.43 7.83 0.68
CA LYS A 62 11.44 8.61 1.40
C LYS A 62 12.36 7.73 2.25
N VAL A 63 11.83 6.68 2.88
CA VAL A 63 12.62 5.76 3.73
C VAL A 63 13.35 4.70 2.90
N TYR A 64 12.64 4.02 1.98
CA TYR A 64 13.17 2.83 1.28
C TYR A 64 13.54 3.07 -0.19
N GLY A 65 13.31 4.27 -0.71
CA GLY A 65 13.54 4.62 -2.10
C GLY A 65 12.46 4.12 -3.06
N SER A 66 12.77 4.18 -4.36
CA SER A 66 11.83 3.90 -5.46
C SER A 66 11.56 2.41 -5.71
N ARG A 67 12.29 1.51 -5.06
CA ARG A 67 12.23 0.06 -5.28
C ARG A 67 12.29 -0.74 -3.98
N PRO A 68 11.35 -0.53 -3.04
CA PRO A 68 11.34 -1.29 -1.80
C PRO A 68 11.06 -2.78 -2.08
N SER A 69 11.68 -3.65 -1.27
CA SER A 69 11.32 -5.06 -1.22
C SER A 69 9.96 -5.22 -0.52
N VAL A 70 9.27 -6.34 -0.77
CA VAL A 70 8.01 -6.63 -0.07
C VAL A 70 8.27 -6.87 1.42
N PHE A 71 9.39 -7.52 1.76
CA PHE A 71 9.74 -7.88 3.13
C PHE A 71 9.90 -6.65 4.04
N VAL A 72 10.62 -5.61 3.59
CA VAL A 72 10.77 -4.37 4.39
C VAL A 72 9.46 -3.60 4.57
N LEU A 73 8.53 -3.73 3.61
CA LEU A 73 7.20 -3.13 3.70
C LEU A 73 6.28 -3.97 4.59
N GLU A 74 6.38 -5.30 4.52
CA GLU A 74 5.66 -6.22 5.40
C GLU A 74 6.00 -5.95 6.86
N ASP A 75 7.29 -5.79 7.20
CA ASP A 75 7.73 -5.45 8.55
C ASP A 75 7.18 -4.10 9.01
N ALA A 76 7.23 -3.06 8.15
CA ALA A 76 6.70 -1.75 8.49
C ALA A 76 5.17 -1.78 8.71
N VAL A 77 4.45 -2.57 7.91
CA VAL A 77 3.02 -2.78 8.06
C VAL A 77 2.71 -3.55 9.35
N ALA A 78 3.49 -4.59 9.67
CA ALA A 78 3.32 -5.36 10.88
C ALA A 78 3.52 -4.48 12.13
N GLU A 79 4.59 -3.67 12.15
CA GLU A 79 4.86 -2.71 13.22
C GLU A 79 3.76 -1.65 13.33
N PHE A 80 3.22 -1.18 12.20
CA PHE A 80 2.07 -0.26 12.21
C PHE A 80 0.85 -0.88 12.89
N PHE A 81 0.45 -2.09 12.47
CA PHE A 81 -0.73 -2.73 13.06
C PHE A 81 -0.50 -3.17 14.51
N ALA A 82 0.73 -3.52 14.90
CA ALA A 82 1.09 -3.76 16.29
C ALA A 82 0.89 -2.51 17.16
N GLY A 83 1.13 -1.32 16.61
CA GLY A 83 0.94 -0.04 17.31
C GLY A 83 -0.50 0.48 17.32
N THR A 84 -1.35 0.10 16.36
CA THR A 84 -2.71 0.67 16.21
C THR A 84 -3.84 -0.25 16.64
N ARG A 85 -3.65 -1.57 16.66
CA ARG A 85 -4.74 -2.51 16.97
C ARG A 85 -4.94 -2.65 18.48
N PRO A 86 -6.19 -2.87 18.93
CA PRO A 86 -6.45 -3.18 20.34
C PRO A 86 -5.73 -4.47 20.74
N LEU A 87 -5.24 -4.50 21.99
CA LEU A 87 -4.57 -5.66 22.57
C LEU A 87 -5.43 -6.92 22.41
N GLY A 88 -4.79 -8.03 22.02
CA GLY A 88 -5.44 -9.33 21.85
C GLY A 88 -5.99 -9.64 20.45
N LYS A 89 -5.84 -8.74 19.47
CA LYS A 89 -6.19 -9.03 18.06
C LYS A 89 -4.95 -9.14 17.18
N PRO A 90 -4.37 -10.35 17.00
CA PRO A 90 -3.16 -10.53 16.19
C PRO A 90 -3.43 -10.22 14.72
N VAL A 91 -2.43 -9.65 14.04
CA VAL A 91 -2.46 -9.43 12.58
C VAL A 91 -2.43 -10.80 11.91
N PRO A 92 -3.39 -11.13 11.02
CA PRO A 92 -3.31 -12.39 10.28
C PRO A 92 -1.98 -12.47 9.54
N SER A 93 -1.33 -13.63 9.55
CA SER A 93 0.04 -13.82 9.03
C SER A 93 0.24 -13.25 7.63
N ASN A 94 -0.69 -13.50 6.72
CA ASN A 94 -0.62 -13.03 5.33
C ASN A 94 -1.09 -11.58 5.13
N PHE A 95 -1.70 -10.97 6.14
CA PHE A 95 -2.32 -9.66 5.98
C PHE A 95 -1.28 -8.55 5.78
N ALA A 96 -0.23 -8.53 6.61
CA ALA A 96 0.85 -7.56 6.51
C ALA A 96 1.57 -7.67 5.15
N LYS A 97 1.87 -8.90 4.73
CA LYS A 97 2.45 -9.22 3.41
C LYS A 97 1.61 -8.70 2.25
N ASN A 98 0.29 -8.94 2.29
CA ASN A 98 -0.63 -8.48 1.24
C ASN A 98 -0.70 -6.95 1.15
N GLN A 99 -0.69 -6.25 2.30
CA GLN A 99 -0.64 -4.79 2.31
C GLN A 99 0.72 -4.26 1.83
N GLY A 100 1.83 -4.90 2.22
CA GLY A 100 3.16 -4.58 1.72
C GLY A 100 3.25 -4.69 0.20
N TRP A 101 2.67 -5.74 -0.38
CA TRP A 101 2.51 -5.88 -1.83
C TRP A 101 1.74 -4.73 -2.48
N ARG A 102 0.61 -4.31 -1.88
CA ARG A 102 -0.18 -3.17 -2.39
C ARG A 102 0.63 -1.88 -2.37
N ILE A 103 1.33 -1.60 -1.29
CA ILE A 103 2.19 -0.41 -1.16
C ILE A 103 3.30 -0.45 -2.22
N ARG A 104 3.97 -1.59 -2.39
CA ARG A 104 5.01 -1.77 -3.43
C ARG A 104 4.47 -1.50 -4.83
N ASN A 105 3.27 -1.98 -5.14
CA ASN A 105 2.66 -1.77 -6.44
C ASN A 105 2.35 -0.29 -6.68
N LEU A 106 1.80 0.42 -5.68
CA LEU A 106 1.58 1.87 -5.77
C LEU A 106 2.89 2.64 -6.00
N ILE A 107 3.96 2.29 -5.28
CA ILE A 107 5.29 2.89 -5.47
C ILE A 107 5.80 2.63 -6.89
N THR A 108 5.68 1.39 -7.37
CA THR A 108 6.11 1.02 -8.73
C THR A 108 5.35 1.81 -9.79
N MET A 109 4.04 2.00 -9.61
CA MET A 109 3.21 2.81 -10.49
C MET A 109 3.63 4.28 -10.46
N PHE A 110 3.80 4.86 -9.27
CA PHE A 110 4.29 6.22 -9.12
C PHE A 110 5.64 6.42 -9.84
N VAL A 111 6.60 5.52 -9.68
CA VAL A 111 7.92 5.62 -10.33
C VAL A 111 7.84 5.54 -11.85
N ARG A 112 6.89 4.77 -12.40
CA ARG A 112 6.64 4.73 -13.85
C ARG A 112 6.06 6.05 -14.34
N ILE A 113 5.06 6.57 -13.64
CA ILE A 113 4.43 7.86 -13.90
C ILE A 113 5.51 8.95 -13.86
N ALA A 114 6.34 8.95 -12.82
CA ALA A 114 7.34 9.99 -12.58
C ALA A 114 8.40 10.12 -13.68
N LYS A 115 8.60 9.07 -14.49
CA LYS A 115 9.53 9.07 -15.62
C LYS A 115 8.96 9.67 -16.90
N LEU A 116 7.65 9.85 -16.98
CA LEU A 116 7.00 10.40 -18.16
C LEU A 116 7.13 11.93 -18.15
N PRO A 117 7.42 12.58 -19.30
CA PRO A 117 7.57 14.03 -19.42
C PRO A 117 6.21 14.73 -19.39
N HIS A 118 5.53 14.66 -18.24
CA HIS A 118 4.22 15.27 -18.02
C HIS A 118 4.21 16.00 -16.67
N ARG A 119 3.42 17.07 -16.59
CA ARG A 119 3.21 17.80 -15.33
C ARG A 119 2.02 17.18 -14.60
N PRO A 120 2.21 16.58 -13.41
CA PRO A 120 1.10 15.99 -12.65
C PRO A 120 0.08 17.07 -12.27
N THR A 121 -1.17 16.88 -12.69
CA THR A 121 -2.29 17.77 -12.37
C THR A 121 -2.77 17.56 -10.94
N GLU A 122 -2.82 16.29 -10.51
CA GLU A 122 -3.26 15.90 -9.18
C GLU A 122 -2.32 16.41 -8.09
N GLU A 123 -2.89 17.12 -7.11
CA GLU A 123 -2.17 17.69 -5.97
C GLU A 123 -1.45 16.61 -5.16
N GLY A 124 -2.10 15.46 -4.97
CA GLY A 124 -1.51 14.34 -4.24
C GLY A 124 -0.24 13.79 -4.90
N ILE A 125 -0.19 13.75 -6.24
CA ILE A 125 1.01 13.31 -6.95
C ILE A 125 2.12 14.37 -6.82
N ARG A 126 1.78 15.66 -6.91
CA ARG A 126 2.74 16.76 -6.71
C ARG A 126 3.39 16.71 -5.32
N ARG A 127 2.62 16.41 -4.27
CA ARG A 127 3.17 16.19 -2.93
C ARG A 127 4.17 15.05 -2.85
N ILE A 128 3.96 13.96 -3.60
CA ILE A 128 4.94 12.86 -3.63
C ILE A 128 6.24 13.36 -4.28
N TYR A 129 6.18 14.10 -5.40
CA TYR A 129 7.36 14.70 -6.03
C TYR A 129 8.13 15.59 -5.07
N GLU A 130 7.43 16.48 -4.35
CA GLU A 130 8.02 17.36 -3.34
C GLU A 130 8.64 16.55 -2.19
N ALA A 131 7.94 15.52 -1.69
CA ALA A 131 8.40 14.71 -0.57
C ALA A 131 9.66 13.87 -0.88
N VAL A 132 9.90 13.58 -2.16
CA VAL A 132 11.03 12.77 -2.65
C VAL A 132 12.07 13.62 -3.39
N ASP A 133 11.96 14.95 -3.31
CA ASP A 133 12.86 15.93 -3.93
C ASP A 133 13.05 15.74 -5.46
N ILE A 134 12.01 15.26 -6.16
CA ILE A 134 12.01 15.18 -7.63
C ILE A 134 11.48 16.51 -8.20
N PRO A 135 12.25 17.21 -9.04
CA PRO A 135 11.78 18.44 -9.65
C PRO A 135 10.60 18.15 -10.57
N ILE A 136 9.52 18.94 -10.42
CA ILE A 136 8.37 18.87 -11.31
C ILE A 136 8.77 19.53 -12.64
N PRO A 137 8.67 18.84 -13.78
CA PRO A 137 9.05 19.42 -15.06
C PRO A 137 8.21 20.66 -15.39
N GLU A 138 8.86 21.68 -15.93
CA GLU A 138 8.20 22.87 -16.45
C GLU A 138 7.38 22.50 -17.69
N GLY A 139 6.05 22.57 -17.58
CA GLY A 139 5.15 22.19 -18.66
C GLY A 139 3.79 22.87 -18.53
N ARG A 140 3.06 22.92 -19.64
CA ARG A 140 1.67 23.40 -19.68
C ARG A 140 0.81 22.47 -18.83
N SER A 141 0.17 23.01 -17.81
CA SER A 141 -0.91 22.31 -17.12
C SER A 141 -2.00 22.01 -18.15
N SER A 142 -2.60 20.82 -18.12
CA SER A 142 -3.73 20.45 -19.00
C SER A 142 -4.86 21.51 -18.96
N SER A 143 -5.00 22.23 -17.85
CA SER A 143 -5.93 23.35 -17.67
C SER A 143 -5.68 24.58 -18.55
N SER A 144 -4.57 24.65 -19.27
CA SER A 144 -4.24 25.72 -20.23
C SER A 144 -4.49 25.33 -21.68
N LEU A 145 -5.12 24.18 -21.92
CA LEU A 145 -5.68 23.90 -23.24
C LEU A 145 -6.82 24.90 -23.47
N PRO A 146 -6.83 25.64 -24.58
CA PRO A 146 -7.97 26.48 -24.93
C PRO A 146 -9.22 25.59 -24.96
N ASP A 147 -10.33 26.10 -24.44
CA ASP A 147 -11.62 25.42 -24.49
C ASP A 147 -11.93 25.14 -25.97
N VAL A 148 -11.80 23.88 -26.38
CA VAL A 148 -11.92 23.45 -27.78
C VAL A 148 -13.40 23.31 -28.10
N SER A 149 -14.15 24.40 -28.00
CA SER A 149 -15.51 24.46 -28.50
C SER A 149 -15.56 24.74 -30.02
N ASP A 150 -14.42 25.08 -30.65
CA ASP A 150 -14.40 25.61 -32.03
C ASP A 150 -13.25 25.08 -32.92
N VAL A 151 -12.68 23.90 -32.66
CA VAL A 151 -11.66 23.31 -33.56
C VAL A 151 -12.15 21.97 -34.12
N GLU A 152 -12.64 22.03 -35.37
CA GLU A 152 -12.76 20.86 -36.24
C GLU A 152 -11.36 20.27 -36.51
N ASP A 153 -11.26 18.94 -36.37
CA ASP A 153 -10.15 18.06 -36.75
C ASP A 153 -8.71 18.40 -36.28
N GLY A 154 -8.31 17.80 -35.16
CA GLY A 154 -6.93 17.81 -34.66
C GLY A 154 -6.64 16.65 -33.70
N ALA A 155 -6.74 15.42 -34.20
CA ALA A 155 -6.76 14.18 -33.44
C ALA A 155 -5.39 13.63 -33.00
N GLU A 156 -4.61 14.29 -32.13
CA GLU A 156 -3.35 13.65 -31.65
C GLU A 156 -2.99 13.81 -30.16
N CYS A 157 -3.57 14.73 -29.38
CA CYS A 157 -3.10 14.99 -28.00
C CYS A 157 -3.91 14.34 -26.86
N GLU A 158 -5.09 13.77 -27.13
CA GLU A 158 -5.96 13.20 -26.08
C GLU A 158 -5.60 11.76 -25.65
N ALA A 159 -4.72 11.09 -26.41
CA ALA A 159 -4.41 9.68 -26.19
C ALA A 159 -3.62 9.43 -24.88
N GLY A 160 -2.81 10.37 -24.42
CA GLY A 160 -1.94 10.18 -23.25
C GLY A 160 -2.69 10.03 -21.91
N CYS A 161 -3.74 10.82 -21.68
CA CYS A 161 -4.49 10.80 -20.41
C CYS A 161 -5.52 9.66 -20.34
N LYS A 162 -6.14 9.27 -21.46
CA LYS A 162 -7.13 8.16 -21.51
C LYS A 162 -6.45 6.80 -21.35
N VAL A 163 -5.24 6.64 -21.88
CA VAL A 163 -4.39 5.46 -21.63
C VAL A 163 -3.99 5.38 -20.14
N PHE A 164 -3.81 6.52 -19.48
CA PHE A 164 -3.45 6.62 -18.07
C PHE A 164 -4.52 6.07 -17.12
N ALA A 165 -5.78 6.47 -17.28
CA ALA A 165 -6.89 5.97 -16.47
C ALA A 165 -7.20 4.50 -16.77
N GLY A 166 -7.09 4.08 -18.04
CA GLY A 166 -7.28 2.69 -18.47
C GLY A 166 -6.24 1.74 -17.88
N ILE A 167 -4.94 2.08 -17.96
CA ILE A 167 -3.86 1.26 -17.38
C ILE A 167 -3.94 1.21 -15.85
N LEU A 168 -4.31 2.33 -15.20
CA LEU A 168 -4.48 2.39 -13.75
C LEU A 168 -5.60 1.45 -13.27
N ILE A 169 -6.74 1.45 -13.96
CA ILE A 169 -7.91 0.62 -13.63
C ILE A 169 -7.66 -0.86 -13.98
N GLU A 170 -7.10 -1.16 -15.16
CA GLU A 170 -6.79 -2.53 -15.58
C GLU A 170 -5.68 -3.17 -14.72
N MET A 171 -4.69 -2.43 -14.23
CA MET A 171 -3.69 -3.00 -13.32
C MET A 171 -4.18 -3.15 -11.87
N ILE A 172 -5.03 -2.24 -11.39
CA ILE A 172 -5.62 -2.34 -10.05
C ILE A 172 -6.69 -3.44 -10.00
N LEU A 173 -7.43 -3.67 -11.08
CA LEU A 173 -8.51 -4.67 -11.14
C LEU A 173 -8.09 -6.00 -11.80
N GLY A 174 -7.13 -6.01 -12.73
CA GLY A 174 -6.76 -7.17 -13.55
C GLY A 174 -5.50 -7.94 -13.11
N LEU A 175 -4.75 -7.44 -12.12
CA LEU A 175 -3.53 -8.09 -11.59
C LEU A 175 -3.60 -8.40 -10.09
N MET A 176 -4.80 -8.63 -9.55
CA MET A 176 -4.89 -9.64 -8.52
C MET A 176 -5.01 -10.98 -9.25
N PRO A 177 -3.96 -11.81 -9.37
CA PRO A 177 -4.23 -13.23 -9.43
C PRO A 177 -5.16 -13.47 -8.25
N SER A 178 -6.36 -13.94 -8.53
CA SER A 178 -7.19 -14.56 -7.51
C SER A 178 -6.25 -15.53 -6.81
N TYR A 179 -5.74 -15.14 -5.65
CA TYR A 179 -5.15 -16.07 -4.72
C TYR A 179 -6.36 -16.89 -4.31
N ASP A 180 -6.59 -17.92 -5.12
CA ASP A 180 -7.42 -19.05 -4.81
C ASP A 180 -6.85 -19.54 -3.49
N GLN A 181 -7.46 -19.05 -2.41
CA GLN A 181 -7.26 -19.60 -1.10
C GLN A 181 -7.82 -21.00 -1.23
N GLY A 182 -6.95 -21.93 -1.62
CA GLY A 182 -6.90 -23.21 -0.94
C GLY A 182 -6.80 -22.88 0.55
N LEU A 183 -7.97 -22.66 1.16
CA LEU A 183 -8.25 -23.06 2.52
C LEU A 183 -7.85 -24.54 2.55
N GLU A 184 -6.59 -24.80 2.88
CA GLU A 184 -6.28 -26.03 3.56
C GLU A 184 -7.09 -25.97 4.85
N GLU A 185 -8.25 -26.61 4.82
CA GLU A 185 -8.95 -27.14 5.98
C GLU A 185 -7.99 -28.14 6.65
N GLY A 186 -6.93 -27.61 7.25
CA GLY A 186 -6.02 -28.37 8.10
C GLY A 186 -6.66 -28.51 9.47
N GLU A 187 -7.42 -29.60 9.63
CA GLU A 187 -7.49 -30.41 10.85
C GLU A 187 -7.50 -29.62 12.18
N GLU A 188 -8.65 -29.02 12.50
CA GLU A 188 -9.01 -28.71 13.89
C GLU A 188 -10.01 -29.76 14.39
N GLU A 189 -9.65 -31.03 14.27
CA GLU A 189 -10.39 -32.18 14.79
C GLU A 189 -9.43 -33.10 15.55
N GLN A 190 -9.10 -32.74 16.79
CA GLN A 190 -8.82 -33.66 17.92
C GLN A 190 -8.20 -32.91 19.10
N ALA A 191 -9.04 -32.27 19.92
CA ALA A 191 -8.66 -31.91 21.30
C ALA A 191 -9.87 -31.73 22.25
N THR A 192 -11.03 -32.31 21.96
CA THR A 192 -12.21 -32.18 22.84
C THR A 192 -12.92 -33.49 23.23
N GLU A 193 -12.40 -34.67 22.87
CA GLU A 193 -13.02 -35.93 23.33
C GLU A 193 -12.44 -36.51 24.63
N ASP A 194 -11.26 -36.07 25.10
CA ASP A 194 -10.68 -36.61 26.35
C ASP A 194 -11.21 -35.98 27.66
N ALA A 195 -12.19 -35.06 27.59
CA ALA A 195 -12.76 -34.42 28.78
C ALA A 195 -14.15 -34.95 29.20
N CYS A 196 -14.72 -35.91 28.48
CA CYS A 196 -16.07 -36.41 28.75
C CYS A 196 -16.14 -37.84 29.33
N GLU A 197 -15.06 -38.62 29.35
CA GLU A 197 -15.10 -39.99 29.92
C GLU A 197 -14.87 -40.07 31.44
N GLU A 198 -14.39 -39.01 32.11
CA GLU A 198 -14.15 -39.07 33.57
C GLU A 198 -15.40 -38.82 34.44
N ALA A 199 -16.56 -38.51 33.82
CA ALA A 199 -17.81 -38.25 34.56
C ALA A 199 -18.72 -39.48 34.73
N THR A 200 -18.37 -40.64 34.16
CA THR A 200 -19.25 -41.83 34.18
C THR A 200 -18.80 -42.94 35.14
N MET A 201 -17.67 -42.81 35.83
CA MET A 201 -17.16 -43.83 36.77
C MET A 201 -17.45 -43.56 38.26
N LEU A 202 -18.30 -42.59 38.59
CA LEU A 202 -18.62 -42.23 39.99
C LEU A 202 -20.11 -42.29 40.35
N ASN A 203 -20.88 -43.18 39.72
CA ASN A 203 -22.19 -43.60 40.23
C ASN A 203 -22.35 -45.12 40.18
#